data_AF-A0A0F7KUU7-F1
#
_entry.id   AF-A0A0F7KUU7-F1
#
_cell.length_a   1.000
_cell.length_b   1.000
_cell.length_c   1.000
_cell.angle_alpha   90.00
_cell.angle_beta   90.00
_cell.angle_gamma   90.00
#
_symmetry.space_group_name_H-M   'P 1'
#
loop_
_entity.id
_entity.type
_entity.pdbx_description
1 polymer ?
#
loop_
_entity_poly.entity_id
_entity_poly.type
_entity_poly.pdbx_seq_one_letter_code
_entity_poly.pdbx_strand_id
1 'polypeptide(L)'
;MAGLDRLLADAEDTHRKMLDALASDGERAIRDIVRLRTRFATLVAELVGAIRADPRLLADLNLAEEFEERFFAVRKRLAEHQSQWRAAAIEKDVSGYRRSANELAQVQGDFYQWARSALSDA
;
A
#
# COMPACT_ATOMS: atom_id res chain seq x y z
N MET A 1 13.52 -5.51 -15.14
CA MET A 1 12.46 -4.90 -14.31
C MET A 1 13.14 -3.96 -13.34
N ALA A 2 12.82 -2.67 -13.42
CA ALA A 2 13.40 -1.66 -12.54
C ALA A 2 13.03 -1.99 -11.08
N GLY A 3 13.86 -1.57 -10.12
CA GLY A 3 13.62 -1.83 -8.71
C GLY A 3 12.26 -1.31 -8.24
N LEU A 4 11.81 -0.18 -8.80
CA LEU A 4 10.51 0.42 -8.50
C LEU A 4 9.33 -0.47 -8.94
N ASP A 5 9.35 -1.01 -10.16
CA ASP A 5 8.25 -1.85 -10.68
C ASP A 5 8.03 -3.08 -9.79
N ARG A 6 9.12 -3.71 -9.36
CA ARG A 6 9.07 -4.88 -8.48
C ARG A 6 8.49 -4.51 -7.11
N LEU A 7 8.93 -3.40 -6.53
CA LEU A 7 8.43 -2.95 -5.23
C LEU A 7 6.95 -2.57 -5.28
N LEU A 8 6.50 -1.94 -6.37
CA LEU A 8 5.09 -1.64 -6.59
C LEU A 8 4.26 -2.92 -6.68
N ALA A 9 4.73 -3.91 -7.45
CA ALA A 9 4.07 -5.21 -7.56
C ALA A 9 4.04 -5.97 -6.23
N ASP A 10 5.15 -6.01 -5.49
CA ASP A 10 5.24 -6.67 -4.19
C ASP A 10 4.34 -5.99 -3.14
N ALA A 11 4.21 -4.66 -3.19
CA ALA A 11 3.32 -3.91 -2.30
C ALA A 11 1.84 -4.16 -2.63
N GLU A 12 1.48 -4.14 -3.90
CA GLU A 12 0.12 -4.47 -4.36
C GLU A 12 -0.27 -5.91 -4.01
N ASP A 13 0.61 -6.88 -4.23
CA ASP A 13 0.38 -8.29 -3.87
C ASP A 13 0.27 -8.48 -2.35
N THR A 14 1.13 -7.83 -1.57
CA THR A 14 1.04 -7.87 -0.10
C THR A 14 -0.29 -7.29 0.37
N HIS A 15 -0.74 -6.19 -0.24
CA HIS A 15 -2.01 -5.60 0.09
C HIS A 15 -3.21 -6.50 -0.27
N ARG A 16 -3.18 -7.14 -1.45
CA ARG A 16 -4.19 -8.12 -1.86
C ARG A 16 -4.30 -9.28 -0.86
N LYS A 17 -3.17 -9.83 -0.43
CA LYS A 17 -3.12 -10.87 0.61
C LYS A 17 -3.72 -10.42 1.95
N MET A 18 -3.63 -9.14 2.29
CA MET A 18 -4.29 -8.60 3.49
C MET A 18 -5.80 -8.66 3.36
N LEU A 19 -6.35 -8.31 2.19
CA LEU A 19 -7.78 -8.40 1.92
C LEU A 19 -8.29 -9.83 1.91
N ASP A 20 -7.54 -10.76 1.32
CA ASP A 20 -7.88 -12.18 1.32
C ASP A 20 -7.89 -12.75 2.75
N ALA A 21 -6.91 -12.35 3.58
CA ALA A 21 -6.87 -12.71 4.99
C ALA A 21 -8.06 -12.11 5.76
N LEU A 22 -8.47 -10.87 5.44
CA LEU A 22 -9.64 -10.23 6.03
C LEU A 22 -10.96 -10.92 5.69
N ALA A 23 -11.08 -11.50 4.50
CA ALA A 23 -12.24 -12.27 4.06
C ALA A 23 -12.34 -13.63 4.76
N SER A 24 -11.25 -14.11 5.37
CA SER A 24 -11.21 -15.35 6.13
C SER A 24 -11.62 -15.11 7.59
N ASP A 25 -12.30 -16.10 8.20
CA ASP A 25 -12.68 -16.04 9.62
C ASP A 25 -11.67 -16.83 10.50
N GLY A 26 -11.49 -16.36 11.75
CA GLY A 26 -10.72 -17.03 12.80
C GLY A 26 -9.41 -16.36 13.23
N GLU A 27 -8.84 -16.80 14.36
CA GLU A 27 -7.58 -16.25 14.94
C GLU A 27 -6.39 -16.26 13.98
N ARG A 28 -6.39 -17.16 12.99
CA ARG A 28 -5.34 -17.24 11.98
C ARG A 28 -5.33 -16.01 11.06
N ALA A 29 -6.51 -15.51 10.70
CA ALA A 29 -6.66 -14.32 9.87
C ALA A 29 -6.04 -13.09 10.52
N ILE A 30 -6.27 -12.88 11.83
CA ILE A 30 -5.72 -11.73 12.57
C ILE A 30 -4.19 -11.78 12.60
N ARG A 31 -3.58 -12.94 12.86
CA ARG A 31 -2.12 -13.10 12.85
C ARG A 31 -1.52 -12.82 11.47
N ASP A 32 -2.17 -13.32 10.42
CA ASP A 32 -1.71 -13.10 9.04
C ASP A 32 -1.80 -11.62 8.66
N ILE A 33 -2.88 -10.92 9.05
CA ILE A 33 -3.03 -9.48 8.85
C ILE A 33 -1.92 -8.69 9.54
N VAL A 34 -1.60 -8.99 10.81
CA VAL A 34 -0.52 -8.30 11.54
C VAL A 34 0.82 -8.50 10.83
N ARG A 35 1.13 -9.72 10.40
CA ARG A 35 2.36 -10.02 9.65
C ARG A 35 2.42 -9.26 8.33
N LEU A 36 1.33 -9.27 7.58
CA LEU A 36 1.24 -8.61 6.27
C LEU A 36 1.33 -7.07 6.41
N ARG A 37 0.75 -6.49 7.46
CA ARG A 37 0.89 -5.05 7.77
C ARG A 37 2.35 -4.65 7.96
N THR A 38 3.13 -5.44 8.69
CA THR A 38 4.56 -5.18 8.89
C THR A 38 5.31 -5.25 7.56
N ARG A 39 5.07 -6.30 6.75
CA ARG A 39 5.67 -6.42 5.42
C ARG A 39 5.32 -5.23 4.52
N PHE A 40 4.06 -4.82 4.52
CA PHE A 40 3.60 -3.69 3.73
C PHE A 40 4.27 -2.39 4.15
N ALA A 41 4.43 -2.14 5.46
CA ALA A 41 5.15 -0.97 5.95
C ALA A 41 6.62 -0.94 5.50
N THR A 42 7.30 -2.10 5.50
CA THR A 42 8.67 -2.23 4.96
C THR A 42 8.71 -1.89 3.47
N LEU A 43 7.80 -2.45 2.68
CA LEU A 43 7.73 -2.16 1.24
C LEU A 43 7.46 -0.68 0.95
N VAL A 44 6.60 -0.02 1.75
CA VAL A 44 6.36 1.43 1.65
C VAL A 44 7.63 2.22 1.93
N ALA A 45 8.45 1.81 2.90
CA ALA A 45 9.74 2.45 3.18
C ALA A 45 10.74 2.24 2.05
N GLU A 46 10.82 1.04 1.48
CA GLU A 46 11.68 0.72 0.33
C GLU A 46 11.26 1.51 -0.93
N LEU A 47 9.96 1.67 -1.17
CA LEU A 47 9.41 2.48 -2.25
C LEU A 47 9.90 3.93 -2.19
N VAL A 48 9.99 4.56 -1.01
CA VAL A 48 10.53 5.93 -0.88
C VAL A 48 11.94 6.04 -1.47
N GLY A 49 12.79 5.05 -1.21
CA GLY A 49 14.15 5.02 -1.74
C GLY A 49 14.16 4.77 -3.25
N ALA A 50 13.35 3.83 -3.72
CA ALA A 50 13.29 3.46 -5.13
C ALA A 50 12.73 4.58 -6.02
N ILE A 51 11.73 5.32 -5.55
CA ILE A 51 11.15 6.47 -6.26
C ILE A 51 12.22 7.51 -6.60
N ARG A 52 13.05 7.88 -5.60
CA ARG A 52 14.10 8.90 -5.77
C ARG A 52 15.24 8.48 -6.70
N ALA A 53 15.38 7.18 -6.94
CA ALA A 53 16.45 6.61 -7.76
C ALA A 53 15.95 6.10 -9.11
N ASP A 54 14.65 6.17 -9.41
CA ASP A 54 14.09 5.63 -10.65
C ASP A 54 14.46 6.54 -11.83
N PRO A 55 15.15 6.01 -12.88
CA PRO A 55 15.60 6.83 -14.00
C PRO A 55 14.46 7.50 -14.78
N ARG A 56 13.26 6.90 -14.82
CA ARG A 56 12.11 7.50 -15.53
C ARG A 56 11.63 8.74 -14.80
N LEU A 57 11.52 8.65 -13.47
CA LEU A 57 11.15 9.79 -12.62
C LEU A 57 12.25 10.87 -12.61
N LEU A 58 13.52 10.50 -12.70
CA LEU A 58 14.61 11.47 -12.84
C LEU A 58 14.62 12.18 -14.21
N ALA A 59 14.09 11.54 -15.25
CA ALA A 59 14.03 12.08 -16.60
C ALA A 59 12.80 12.98 -16.83
N ASP A 60 11.70 12.76 -16.11
CA ASP A 60 10.47 13.55 -16.18
C ASP A 60 10.07 14.08 -14.80
N LEU A 61 10.37 15.36 -14.57
CA LEU A 61 10.10 16.03 -13.29
C LEU A 61 8.60 16.20 -13.01
N ASN A 62 7.76 16.37 -14.04
CA ASN A 62 6.32 16.51 -13.83
C ASN A 62 5.74 15.17 -13.37
N LEU A 63 6.18 14.07 -14.00
CA LEU A 63 5.80 12.73 -13.58
C LEU A 63 6.29 12.43 -12.15
N ALA A 64 7.52 12.84 -11.80
CA ALA A 64 8.05 12.66 -10.45
C ALA A 64 7.23 13.39 -9.40
N GLU A 65 6.87 14.67 -9.63
CA GLU A 65 6.03 15.44 -8.72
C GLU A 65 4.66 14.79 -8.52
N GLU A 66 3.99 14.40 -9.61
CA GLU A 66 2.70 13.71 -9.54
C GLU A 66 2.81 12.36 -8.80
N PHE A 67 3.90 11.62 -9.03
CA PHE A 67 4.16 10.36 -8.35
C PHE A 67 4.34 10.56 -6.85
N GLU A 68 5.15 11.54 -6.44
CA GLU A 68 5.37 11.85 -5.03
C GLU A 68 4.08 12.32 -4.34
N GLU A 69 3.28 13.16 -4.97
CA GLU A 69 2.00 13.63 -4.43
C GLU A 69 1.01 12.47 -4.20
N ARG A 70 0.82 11.62 -5.22
CA ARG A 70 -0.09 10.47 -5.13
C ARG A 70 0.43 9.45 -4.11
N PHE A 71 1.73 9.18 -4.09
CA PHE A 71 2.33 8.27 -3.11
C PHE A 71 2.24 8.83 -1.69
N PHE A 72 2.39 10.13 -1.51
CA PHE A 72 2.19 10.79 -0.22
C PHE A 72 0.73 10.65 0.26
N ALA A 73 -0.25 10.83 -0.63
CA ALA A 73 -1.66 10.63 -0.30
C ALA A 73 -1.94 9.20 0.19
N VAL A 74 -1.37 8.18 -0.47
CA VAL A 74 -1.45 6.78 -0.04
C VAL A 74 -0.83 6.60 1.35
N ARG A 75 0.38 7.13 1.57
CA ARG A 75 1.07 7.03 2.87
C ARG A 75 0.29 7.69 4.00
N LYS A 76 -0.30 8.86 3.73
CA LYS A 76 -1.14 9.57 4.70
C LYS A 76 -2.36 8.74 5.09
N ARG A 77 -3.10 8.22 4.10
CA ARG A 77 -4.27 7.35 4.34
C ARG A 77 -3.91 6.08 5.09
N LEU A 78 -2.77 5.47 4.76
CA LEU A 78 -2.24 4.32 5.49
C LEU A 78 -1.95 4.67 6.95
N ALA A 79 -1.27 5.78 7.22
CA ALA A 79 -0.95 6.21 8.58
C ALA A 79 -2.22 6.51 9.40
N GLU A 80 -3.21 7.17 8.80
CA GLU A 80 -4.52 7.40 9.40
C GLU A 80 -5.19 6.08 9.78
N HIS A 81 -5.31 5.14 8.83
CA HIS A 81 -5.86 3.80 9.06
C HIS A 81 -5.11 3.07 10.18
N GLN A 82 -3.77 3.09 10.16
CA GLN A 82 -2.97 2.41 11.18
C GLN A 82 -3.11 3.03 12.57
N SER A 83 -3.29 4.34 12.66
CA SER A 83 -3.48 5.04 13.95
C SER A 83 -4.84 4.74 14.57
N GLN A 84 -5.88 4.58 13.75
CA GLN A 84 -7.23 4.19 14.16
C GLN A 84 -7.29 2.71 14.58
N TRP A 85 -6.68 1.81 13.82
CA TRP A 85 -6.83 0.36 13.97
C TRP A 85 -5.64 -0.30 14.65
N ARG A 86 -5.54 -0.10 15.97
CA ARG A 86 -4.67 -0.87 16.87
C ARG A 86 -5.31 -2.24 17.18
N ALA A 87 -4.52 -3.21 17.64
CA ALA A 87 -4.98 -4.58 17.92
C ALA A 87 -6.28 -4.63 18.75
N ALA A 88 -6.33 -3.93 19.88
CA ALA A 88 -7.52 -3.87 20.74
C ALA A 88 -8.75 -3.23 20.06
N ALA A 89 -8.56 -2.28 19.14
CA ALA A 89 -9.66 -1.67 18.38
C ALA A 89 -10.20 -2.62 17.32
N ILE A 90 -9.32 -3.41 16.69
CA ILE A 90 -9.70 -4.44 15.72
C ILE A 90 -10.51 -5.54 16.41
N GLU A 91 -10.06 -6.02 17.57
CA GLU A 91 -10.77 -7.04 18.35
C GLU A 91 -12.18 -6.60 18.75
N LYS A 92 -12.36 -5.31 19.06
CA LYS A 92 -13.65 -4.73 19.44
C LYS A 92 -14.61 -4.51 18.27
N ASP A 93 -14.09 -4.24 17.07
CA ASP A 93 -14.90 -3.98 15.87
C ASP A 93 -14.21 -4.50 14.59
N VAL A 94 -14.22 -5.82 14.44
CA VAL A 94 -13.65 -6.51 13.27
C VAL A 94 -14.36 -6.08 11.98
N SER A 95 -15.67 -5.89 12.02
CA SER A 95 -16.47 -5.47 10.86
C SER A 95 -16.14 -4.05 10.41
N GLY A 96 -15.96 -3.12 11.35
CA GLY A 96 -15.47 -1.78 11.07
C GLY A 96 -14.06 -1.76 10.50
N TYR A 97 -13.17 -2.60 11.04
CA TYR A 97 -11.82 -2.75 10.52
C TYR A 97 -11.83 -3.24 9.07
N ARG A 98 -12.63 -4.27 8.76
CA ARG A 98 -12.82 -4.79 7.40
C ARG A 98 -13.28 -3.70 6.42
N ARG A 99 -14.26 -2.87 6.80
CA ARG A 99 -14.71 -1.74 5.96
C ARG A 99 -13.59 -0.73 5.70
N SER A 100 -12.91 -0.29 6.76
CA SER A 100 -11.82 0.68 6.62
C SER A 100 -10.64 0.14 5.80
N ALA A 101 -10.35 -1.16 5.91
CA ALA A 101 -9.33 -1.81 5.08
C ALA A 101 -9.72 -1.86 3.61
N ASN A 102 -10.99 -2.09 3.28
CA ASN A 102 -11.50 -2.02 1.90
C ASN A 102 -11.45 -0.60 1.32
N GLU A 103 -11.74 0.43 2.12
CA GLU A 103 -11.61 1.83 1.69
C GLU A 103 -10.14 2.19 1.39
N LEU A 104 -9.23 1.76 2.27
CA LEU A 104 -7.79 1.93 2.03
C LEU A 104 -7.34 1.19 0.76
N ALA A 105 -7.93 0.02 0.49
CA ALA A 105 -7.63 -0.76 -0.69
C ALA A 105 -7.97 -0.08 -2.00
N GLN A 106 -9.09 0.64 -2.04
CA GLN A 106 -9.47 1.42 -3.21
C GLN A 106 -8.42 2.49 -3.50
N VAL A 107 -8.04 3.27 -2.50
CA VAL A 107 -7.02 4.33 -2.63
C VAL A 107 -5.67 3.76 -3.09
N GLN A 108 -5.27 2.61 -2.55
CA GLN A 108 -4.01 1.96 -2.93
C GLN A 108 -4.07 1.36 -4.33
N GLY A 109 -5.18 0.73 -4.70
CA GLY A 109 -5.42 0.17 -6.03
C GLY A 109 -5.36 1.24 -7.13
N ASP A 110 -6.04 2.37 -6.91
CA ASP A 110 -6.03 3.51 -7.83
C ASP A 110 -4.61 4.03 -8.07
N PHE A 111 -3.81 4.12 -7.01
CA PHE A 111 -2.40 4.50 -7.11
C PHE A 111 -1.58 3.49 -7.90
N TYR A 112 -1.66 2.19 -7.59
CA TYR A 112 -0.87 1.17 -8.30
C TYR A 112 -1.25 1.04 -9.77
N GLN A 113 -2.54 1.18 -10.11
CA GLN A 113 -3.00 1.20 -11.49
C GLN A 113 -2.44 2.41 -12.25
N TRP A 114 -2.55 3.60 -11.66
CA TRP A 114 -1.99 4.81 -12.25
C TRP A 114 -0.48 4.70 -12.42
N ALA A 115 0.25 4.30 -11.36
CA ALA A 115 1.70 4.22 -11.36
C ALA A 115 2.23 3.28 -12.45
N ARG A 116 1.59 2.12 -12.65
CA ARG A 116 1.94 1.21 -13.75
C ARG A 116 1.74 1.83 -15.12
N SER A 117 0.62 2.53 -15.31
CA SER A 117 0.30 3.15 -16.60
C SER A 117 1.29 4.27 -16.90
N ALA A 118 1.47 5.19 -15.94
CA ALA A 118 2.36 6.34 -16.09
C ALA A 118 3.83 5.94 -16.29
N LEU A 119 4.31 4.90 -15.60
CA LEU A 119 5.68 4.40 -15.75
C LEU A 119 5.91 3.52 -16.99
N SER A 120 4.84 3.10 -17.67
CA SER A 120 4.93 2.36 -18.95
C SER A 120 4.96 3.31 -20.14
N ASP A 121 4.36 4.49 -19.99
CA ASP A 121 4.30 5.55 -21.00
C ASP A 121 5.51 6.52 -20.93
N ALA A 122 6.36 6.38 -19.90
CA ALA A 122 7.57 7.16 -19.65
C ALA A 122 8.85 6.44 -20.09
#